data_AF-A0A1R1PQB8-F1
#
_entry.id   AF-A0A1R1PQB8-F1
#
_cell.length_a   1.000
_cell.length_b   1.000
_cell.length_c   1.000
_cell.angle_alpha   90.00
_cell.angle_beta   90.00
_cell.angle_gamma   90.00
#
_symmetry.space_group_name_H-M   'P 1'
#
loop_
_entity.id
_entity.type
_entity.pdbx_description
1 polymer ?
#
loop_
_entity_poly.entity_id
_entity_poly.type
_entity_poly.pdbx_seq_one_letter_code
_entity_poly.pdbx_strand_id
1 'polypeptide(L)' 'MAYMTTKNRITQKSPAELLYGINLTTPSSWEYLETNENMEEAIQERLGFINSTLPELREVTVNKIVENKRYVASKYNQK' A
#
# COMPACT_ATOMS: atom_id res chain seq x y z
N MET A 1 14.37 7.50 4.98
CA MET A 1 13.08 7.09 5.59
C MET A 1 11.86 7.77 4.97
N ALA A 2 11.87 9.07 4.66
CA ALA A 2 10.69 9.79 4.12
C ALA A 2 10.11 9.22 2.80
N TYR A 3 10.95 8.70 1.90
CA TYR A 3 10.48 8.15 0.62
C TYR A 3 9.56 6.92 0.77
N MET A 4 9.83 6.07 1.78
CA MET A 4 9.03 4.85 2.00
C MET A 4 7.65 5.15 2.58
N THR A 5 7.48 6.28 3.26
CA THR A 5 6.22 6.69 3.92
C THR A 5 5.41 7.71 3.12
N THR A 6 6.03 8.39 2.15
CA THR A 6 5.33 9.39 1.33
C THR A 6 4.34 8.73 0.39
N LYS A 7 3.09 9.21 0.39
CA LYS A 7 2.01 8.67 -0.44
C LYS A 7 2.12 9.16 -1.88
N ASN A 8 1.89 8.25 -2.83
CA ASN A 8 1.72 8.61 -4.23
C ASN A 8 0.37 9.30 -4.45
N ARG A 9 0.34 10.39 -5.22
CA ARG A 9 -0.87 11.18 -5.46
C ARG A 9 -2.01 10.42 -6.14
N ILE A 10 -1.70 9.47 -7.03
CA ILE A 10 -2.71 8.74 -7.81
C ILE A 10 -3.26 7.57 -7.00
N THR A 11 -2.37 6.79 -6.40
CA THR A 11 -2.76 5.56 -5.68
C THR A 11 -3.13 5.84 -4.23
N GLN A 12 -2.74 7.00 -3.69
CA GLN A 12 -2.89 7.41 -2.28
C GLN A 12 -2.23 6.43 -1.30
N LYS A 13 -1.25 5.66 -1.80
CA LYS A 13 -0.49 4.66 -1.06
C LYS A 13 0.99 4.98 -1.10
N SER A 14 1.67 4.74 0.01
CA SER A 14 3.12 4.82 0.13
C SER A 14 3.79 3.55 -0.41
N PRO A 15 5.08 3.61 -0.77
CA PRO A 15 5.83 2.42 -1.17
C PRO A 15 5.80 1.30 -0.13
N ALA A 16 5.85 1.63 1.17
CA ALA A 16 5.77 0.64 2.23
C ALA A 16 4.40 -0.07 2.28
N GLU A 17 3.31 0.68 2.11
CA GLU A 17 1.97 0.09 2.01
C GLU A 17 1.86 -0.84 0.80
N LEU A 18 2.48 -0.50 -0.34
CA LEU A 18 2.39 -1.33 -1.55
C LEU A 18 3.26 -2.60 -1.50
N LEU A 19 4.42 -2.53 -0.86
CA LEU A 19 5.34 -3.66 -0.76
C LEU A 19 4.96 -4.59 0.38
N TYR A 20 4.71 -4.02 1.56
CA TYR A 20 4.57 -4.73 2.81
C TYR A 20 3.15 -4.69 3.38
N GLY A 21 2.25 -3.89 2.80
CA GLY A 21 0.87 -3.75 3.28
C GLY A 21 0.75 -3.02 4.61
N ILE A 22 1.84 -2.48 5.12
CA ILE A 22 1.88 -1.76 6.39
C ILE A 22 2.20 -0.29 6.17
N ASN A 23 1.62 0.55 7.02
CA ASN A 23 2.06 1.92 7.15
C ASN A 23 3.25 1.95 8.11
N LEU A 24 4.43 2.33 7.62
CA LEU A 24 5.61 2.44 8.48
C LEU A 24 5.41 3.58 9.46
N THR A 25 5.41 3.25 10.75
CA THR A 25 5.38 4.24 11.82
C THR A 25 6.72 4.97 11.87
N THR A 26 6.68 6.30 11.80
CA THR A 26 7.83 7.14 12.10
C THR A 26 7.81 7.51 13.59
N PRO A 27 8.91 8.00 14.19
CA PRO A 27 8.91 8.43 15.59
C PRO A 27 7.80 9.43 15.94
N SER A 28 7.37 10.23 14.97
CA SER A 28 6.25 11.17 15.10
C SER A 28 4.85 10.54 15.03
N SER A 29 4.74 9.29 14.61
CA SER A 29 3.47 8.58 14.38
C SER A 29 3.51 7.16 14.98
N TRP A 30 4.34 6.97 16.00
CA TRP A 30 4.48 5.67 16.66
C TRP A 30 3.32 5.49 17.63
N GLU A 31 2.43 4.56 17.31
CA GLU A 31 1.31 4.17 18.16
C GLU A 31 1.51 2.73 18.62
N TYR A 32 1.10 2.45 19.85
CA TYR A 32 1.12 1.08 20.37
C TYR A 32 -0.05 0.32 19.75
N LEU A 33 0.26 -0.65 18.89
CA LEU A 33 -0.75 -1.53 18.32
C LEU A 33 -0.90 -2.75 19.23
N GLU A 34 -2.12 -2.98 19.71
CA GLU A 34 -2.47 -4.25 20.36
C GLU A 34 -2.27 -5.38 19.34
N THR A 35 -1.41 -6.34 19.68
CA THR A 35 -1.14 -7.54 18.88
C THR A 35 -1.72 -8.74 19.59
N ASN A 36 -2.07 -9.79 18.84
CA ASN A 36 -2.41 -11.07 19.45
C ASN A 36 -1.22 -11.56 20.29
N GLU A 37 -1.46 -11.87 21.56
CA GLU A 37 -0.46 -12.38 22.49
C GLU A 37 -0.01 -13.80 22.11
N ASN A 38 -0.88 -14.55 21.41
CA ASN A 38 -0.54 -15.85 20.85
C ASN A 38 0.27 -15.68 19.55
N MET A 39 1.56 -15.98 19.64
CA MET A 39 2.51 -15.86 18.53
C MET A 39 2.11 -16.69 17.30
N GLU A 40 1.57 -17.90 17.49
CA GLU A 40 1.24 -18.78 16.37
C GLU A 40 0.07 -18.23 15.54
N GLU A 41 -0.97 -17.74 16.23
CA GLU A 41 -2.13 -17.10 15.60
C GLU A 41 -1.72 -15.82 14.87
N ALA A 42 -0.89 -14.98 15.51
CA ALA A 42 -0.38 -13.75 14.89
C ALA A 42 0.39 -14.03 13.58
N ILE A 43 1.16 -15.12 13.54
CA ILE A 43 1.87 -15.54 12.32
C ILE A 43 0.88 -15.97 11.23
N GLN A 44 -0.12 -16.78 11.57
CA GLN A 44 -1.12 -17.25 10.61
C GLN A 44 -1.92 -16.09 10.01
N GLU A 45 -2.36 -15.14 10.83
CA GLU A 45 -3.03 -13.92 10.38
C GLU A 45 -2.16 -13.13 9.40
N ARG A 46 -0.88 -12.97 9.72
CA ARG A 46 0.06 -12.23 8.88
C ARG A 46 0.32 -12.95 7.55
N LEU A 47 0.44 -14.27 7.56
CA LEU A 47 0.55 -15.07 6.33
C LEU A 47 -0.71 -14.96 5.48
N GLY A 48 -1.89 -14.99 6.09
CA GLY A 48 -3.16 -14.78 5.41
C GLY A 48 -3.21 -13.42 4.71
N PHE A 49 -2.84 -12.36 5.42
CA PHE A 49 -2.76 -11.01 4.86
C PHE A 49 -1.76 -10.90 3.70
N ILE A 50 -0.59 -11.52 3.81
CA ILE A 50 0.44 -11.51 2.75
C ILE A 50 -0.06 -12.22 1.50
N ASN A 51 -0.74 -13.36 1.65
CA ASN A 51 -1.15 -14.20 0.53
C ASN A 51 -2.41 -13.71 -0.19
N SER A 52 -3.29 -12.99 0.50
CA SER A 52 -4.56 -12.50 -0.06
C SER A 52 -4.54 -10.99 -0.33
N THR A 53 -4.34 -10.20 0.71
CA THR A 53 -4.54 -8.74 0.66
C THR A 53 -3.46 -8.02 -0.14
N LEU A 54 -2.20 -8.47 -0.09
CA LEU A 54 -1.12 -7.82 -0.85
C LEU A 54 -1.30 -7.92 -2.38
N PRO A 55 -1.59 -9.11 -2.95
CA PRO A 55 -1.93 -9.21 -4.38
C PRO A 55 -3.07 -8.28 -4.81
N GLU A 56 -4.19 -8.27 -4.08
CA GLU A 56 -5.35 -7.42 -4.39
C GLU A 56 -4.99 -5.93 -4.34
N LEU A 57 -4.25 -5.51 -3.32
CA LEU A 57 -3.78 -4.15 -3.19
C LEU A 57 -2.91 -3.73 -4.39
N ARG A 58 -2.05 -4.63 -4.88
CA ARG A 58 -1.18 -4.37 -6.03
C ARG A 58 -2.00 -4.27 -7.32
N GLU A 59 -2.98 -5.14 -7.51
CA GLU A 59 -3.86 -5.10 -8.69
C GLU A 59 -4.64 -3.79 -8.78
N VAL A 60 -5.31 -3.40 -7.69
CA VAL A 60 -6.06 -2.13 -7.62
C VAL A 60 -5.14 -0.93 -7.90
N THR A 61 -3.92 -0.97 -7.37
CA THR A 61 -2.92 0.09 -7.57
C THR A 61 -2.52 0.19 -9.05
N VAL A 62 -2.26 -0.94 -9.70
CA VAL A 62 -1.92 -0.99 -11.13
C VAL A 62 -3.07 -0.45 -11.97
N ASN A 63 -4.31 -0.85 -11.69
CA ASN A 63 -5.49 -0.38 -12.42
C ASN A 63 -5.64 1.15 -12.36
N LYS A 64 -5.49 1.75 -11.17
CA LYS A 64 -5.50 3.22 -11.00
C LYS A 64 -4.40 3.92 -11.80
N ILE A 65 -3.20 3.33 -11.85
CA ILE A 65 -2.08 3.89 -12.63
C ILE A 65 -2.40 3.83 -14.12
N VAL A 66 -2.95 2.71 -14.60
CA VAL A 66 -3.33 2.54 -16.01
C VAL A 66 -4.42 3.54 -16.41
N GLU A 67 -5.46 3.70 -15.59
CA GLU A 67 -6.53 4.68 -15.81
C GLU A 67 -5.97 6.11 -15.88
N ASN A 68 -5.12 6.49 -14.94
CA ASN A 68 -4.49 7.81 -14.96
C ASN A 68 -3.62 8.01 -16.21
N LYS A 69 -2.87 6.99 -16.65
CA LYS A 69 -2.09 7.06 -17.90
C LYS A 69 -2.99 7.25 -19.12
N ARG A 70 -4.13 6.55 -19.19
CA ARG A 70 -5.12 6.72 -20.27
C ARG A 70 -5.71 8.13 -20.29
N TYR A 71 -6.11 8.65 -19.13
CA TYR A 71 -6.62 10.02 -18.99
C TYR A 71 -5.60 11.08 -19.43
N VAL A 72 -4.34 10.92 -19.00
CA VAL A 72 -3.24 11.80 -19.43
C VAL A 72 -3.07 11.71 -20.94
N ALA A 73 -2.99 10.50 -21.50
CA ALA A 73 -2.86 10.32 -22.95
C ALA A 73 -4.01 10.98 -23.72
N SER A 74 -5.27 10.79 -23.31
CA SER A 74 -6.41 11.44 -23.98
C SER A 74 -6.34 12.96 -23.93
N LYS A 75 -5.88 13.54 -22.82
CA LYS A 75 -5.78 14.99 -22.66
C LYS A 75 -4.70 15.61 -23.55
N TYR A 76 -3.55 14.95 -23.66
CA TYR A 76 -2.40 15.50 -24.40
C TYR A 76 -2.38 15.12 -25.87
N ASN A 77 -2.96 13.98 -26.27
CA ASN A 77 -3.06 13.56 -27.68
C ASN A 77 -4.24 14.21 -28.43
N GLN A 78 -5.13 14.91 -27.74
CA GLN A 78 -6.19 15.74 -28.34
C GLN A 78 -5.69 17.13 -28.77
N LYS A 79 -4.46 17.50 -28.39
CA LYS A 79 -3.76 18.68 -28.91
C LYS A 79 -2.92 18.30 -30.12
#